data_AF-A0A4Y8CWS0-F1
#
_entry.id   AF-A0A4Y8CWS0-F1
#
_cell.length_a   1.000
_cell.length_b   1.000
_cell.length_c   1.000
_cell.angle_alpha   90.00
_cell.angle_beta   90.00
_cell.angle_gamma   90.00
#
_symmetry.space_group_name_H-M   'P 1'
#
loop_
_entity.id
_entity.type
_entity.pdbx_description
1 polymer ?
#
loop_
_entity_poly.entity_id
_entity_poly.type
_entity_poly.pdbx_seq_one_letter_code
_entity_poly.pdbx_strand_id
1 'polypeptide(L)'
;MTTSTPPRKILFLTNSEYGQSNVVFATAYELILNNVEVHIASFEAPAIAKEVSDIVDYGNFRSPIRTRVDELNAGEYGPMLPDSIKAFFHPIDSPGMVEKLASVAPDQEAMRHGVGFREAWRIYAKIPSILSSYTPDEYVKGVHSCVEIIEKVNPDGIVVEKLCAQGFDACAILGKKTMSITPNSFKDTLAQAQPNGFALWGVAADCSGYNFPLPWYLIPLNIILMIRLIIVVITSPNIKSIEAGRKNAKIPGQYPFFVP
;
A
#
# COMPACT_ATOMS: atom_id res chain seq x y z
N MET A 1 32.53 -27.71 -14.23
CA MET A 1 32.21 -26.27 -14.09
C MET A 1 30.76 -26.16 -13.71
N THR A 2 30.46 -25.96 -12.42
CA THR A 2 29.10 -25.74 -11.93
C THR A 2 28.69 -24.32 -12.32
N THR A 3 27.84 -24.19 -13.34
CA THR A 3 27.22 -22.92 -13.70
C THR A 3 26.29 -22.53 -12.55
N SER A 4 26.72 -21.60 -11.67
CA SER A 4 25.85 -21.07 -10.63
C SER A 4 24.69 -20.35 -11.32
N THR A 5 23.47 -20.81 -11.06
CA THR A 5 22.25 -20.15 -11.51
C THR A 5 22.29 -18.69 -11.04
N PRO A 6 21.97 -17.69 -11.89
CA PRO A 6 21.93 -16.31 -11.45
C PRO A 6 20.93 -16.14 -10.29
N PRO A 7 21.18 -15.21 -9.37
CA PRO A 7 20.26 -14.88 -8.28
C PRO A 7 18.85 -14.60 -8.81
N ARG A 8 17.83 -15.06 -8.09
CA ARG A 8 16.44 -14.73 -8.42
C ARG A 8 16.19 -13.25 -8.13
N LYS A 9 15.38 -12.61 -8.97
CA LYS A 9 15.00 -11.19 -8.83
C LYS A 9 13.60 -11.07 -8.26
N ILE A 10 13.48 -10.43 -7.09
CA ILE A 10 12.18 -10.15 -6.47
C ILE A 10 11.96 -8.64 -6.45
N LEU A 11 10.85 -8.21 -7.04
CA LEU A 11 10.42 -6.81 -7.03
C LEU A 11 9.31 -6.61 -6.00
N PHE A 12 9.55 -5.70 -5.07
CA PHE A 12 8.55 -5.16 -4.15
C PHE A 12 7.99 -3.85 -4.70
N LEU A 13 6.67 -3.72 -4.73
CA LEU A 13 5.94 -2.47 -4.97
C LEU A 13 5.27 -2.08 -3.65
N THR A 14 5.61 -0.91 -3.09
CA THR A 14 5.13 -0.53 -1.77
C THR A 14 4.84 0.96 -1.66
N ASN A 15 3.97 1.31 -0.72
CA ASN A 15 3.81 2.67 -0.23
C ASN A 15 5.04 3.16 0.56
N SER A 16 5.22 4.48 0.65
CA SER A 16 6.37 5.13 1.29
C SER A 16 6.24 5.22 2.81
N GLU A 17 5.03 5.03 3.37
CA GLU A 17 4.78 5.16 4.80
C GLU A 17 5.51 4.04 5.58
N TYR A 18 6.18 4.42 6.67
CA TYR A 18 6.97 3.48 7.47
C TYR A 18 6.13 2.28 7.94
N GLY A 19 4.92 2.55 8.44
CA GLY A 19 4.00 1.51 8.92
C GLY A 19 3.57 0.52 7.84
N GLN A 20 3.52 0.93 6.57
CA GLN A 20 3.20 0.05 5.44
C GLN A 20 4.42 -0.71 4.94
N SER A 21 5.52 0.01 4.72
CA SER A 21 6.74 -0.55 4.14
C SER A 21 7.56 -1.43 5.09
N ASN A 22 7.32 -1.39 6.40
CA ASN A 22 8.20 -2.09 7.36
C ASN A 22 8.31 -3.60 7.09
N VAL A 23 7.19 -4.26 6.76
CA VAL A 23 7.18 -5.69 6.43
C VAL A 23 7.94 -6.01 5.14
N VAL A 24 7.97 -5.06 4.19
CA VAL A 24 8.75 -5.18 2.95
C VAL A 24 10.24 -5.18 3.27
N PHE A 25 10.72 -4.27 4.14
CA PHE A 25 12.13 -4.22 4.52
C PHE A 25 12.57 -5.44 5.33
N ALA A 26 11.74 -5.90 6.26
CA ALA A 26 12.02 -7.14 7.00
C ALA A 26 12.14 -8.34 6.05
N THR A 27 11.24 -8.44 5.07
CA THR A 27 11.29 -9.53 4.07
C THR A 27 12.48 -9.38 3.12
N ALA A 28 12.77 -8.15 2.68
CA ALA A 28 13.91 -7.84 1.81
C ALA A 28 15.24 -8.22 2.47
N TYR A 29 15.41 -7.90 3.76
CA TYR A 29 16.58 -8.28 4.54
C TYR A 29 16.81 -9.79 4.51
N GLU A 30 15.78 -10.59 4.81
CA GLU A 30 15.86 -12.05 4.77
C GLU A 30 16.15 -12.60 3.36
N LEU A 31 15.56 -12.01 2.32
CA LEU A 31 15.84 -12.41 0.93
C LEU A 31 17.29 -12.14 0.54
N ILE A 32 17.86 -11.00 0.94
CA ILE A 32 19.27 -10.65 0.68
C ILE A 32 20.21 -11.66 1.35
N LEU A 33 19.90 -12.09 2.58
CA LEU A 33 20.66 -13.13 3.28
C LEU A 33 20.62 -14.48 2.55
N ASN A 34 19.58 -14.73 1.75
CA ASN A 34 19.39 -15.95 0.97
C ASN A 34 19.80 -15.79 -0.51
N ASN A 35 20.69 -14.83 -0.81
CA ASN A 35 21.25 -14.62 -2.16
C ASN A 35 20.18 -14.33 -3.24
N VAL A 36 19.21 -13.49 -2.90
CA VAL A 36 18.17 -12.99 -3.82
C VAL A 36 18.47 -11.53 -4.16
N GLU A 37 18.35 -11.17 -5.44
CA GLU A 37 18.44 -9.79 -5.92
C GLU A 37 17.12 -9.08 -5.63
N VAL A 38 17.14 -8.12 -4.69
CA VAL A 38 15.95 -7.41 -4.24
C VAL A 38 15.83 -6.06 -4.93
N HIS A 39 14.64 -5.80 -5.49
CA HIS A 39 14.25 -4.50 -6.04
C HIS A 39 13.09 -3.95 -5.22
N ILE A 40 13.17 -2.69 -4.82
CA ILE A 40 12.12 -2.00 -4.06
C ILE A 40 11.70 -0.79 -4.86
N ALA A 41 10.43 -0.74 -5.26
CA ALA A 41 9.82 0.40 -5.89
C ALA A 41 8.83 1.09 -4.96
N SER A 42 8.92 2.41 -4.88
CA SER A 42 8.02 3.24 -4.09
C SER A 42 7.93 4.66 -4.62
N PHE A 43 6.93 5.38 -4.16
CA PHE A 43 6.57 6.73 -4.58
C PHE A 43 7.67 7.77 -4.28
N GLU A 44 8.07 8.50 -5.32
CA GLU A 44 8.97 9.65 -5.24
C GLU A 44 8.48 10.72 -6.22
N ALA A 45 7.85 11.78 -5.69
CA ALA A 45 7.36 12.91 -6.48
C ALA A 45 7.94 14.25 -5.94
N PRO A 46 9.17 14.62 -6.33
CA PRO A 46 9.88 15.76 -5.76
C PRO A 46 9.12 17.09 -5.81
N ALA A 47 8.31 17.31 -6.85
CA ALA A 47 7.48 18.50 -6.98
C ALA A 47 6.43 18.59 -5.86
N ILE A 48 5.70 17.50 -5.60
CA ILE A 48 4.70 17.44 -4.54
C ILE A 48 5.37 17.45 -3.16
N ALA A 49 6.48 16.72 -3.00
CA ALA A 49 7.28 16.73 -1.77
C ALA A 49 7.73 18.15 -1.39
N LYS A 50 8.07 18.97 -2.39
CA LYS A 50 8.40 20.39 -2.21
C LYS A 50 7.18 21.21 -1.79
N GLU A 51 6.03 21.01 -2.42
CA GLU A 51 4.78 21.71 -2.09
C GLU A 51 4.32 21.46 -0.65
N VAL A 52 4.52 20.25 -0.13
CA VAL A 52 4.10 19.87 1.24
C VAL A 52 5.24 19.93 2.27
N SER A 53 6.38 20.52 1.93
CA SER A 53 7.58 20.50 2.78
C SER A 53 7.46 21.24 4.12
N ASP A 54 6.51 22.18 4.24
CA ASP A 54 6.16 22.84 5.50
C ASP A 54 5.39 21.91 6.47
N ILE A 55 4.88 20.78 5.96
CA ILE A 55 4.06 19.81 6.71
C ILE A 55 4.81 18.48 6.89
N VAL A 56 5.52 18.03 5.85
CA VAL A 56 6.27 16.77 5.86
C VAL A 56 7.74 17.04 5.62
N ASP A 57 8.56 16.78 6.64
CA ASP A 57 10.01 16.95 6.55
C ASP A 57 10.67 15.74 5.88
N TYR A 58 10.96 15.89 4.59
CA TYR A 58 11.74 14.92 3.80
C TYR A 58 13.25 15.16 3.83
N GLY A 59 13.73 16.19 4.54
CA GLY A 59 15.11 16.64 4.47
C GLY A 59 15.48 17.22 3.10
N ASN A 60 15.82 16.37 2.13
CA ASN A 60 16.30 16.74 0.79
C ASN A 60 15.31 16.42 -0.35
N PHE A 61 14.02 16.31 -0.04
CA PHE A 61 12.95 15.87 -0.96
C PHE A 61 13.14 14.45 -1.52
N ARG A 62 14.03 13.66 -0.93
CA ARG A 62 14.15 12.22 -1.19
C ARG A 62 13.03 11.51 -0.43
N SER A 63 12.44 10.50 -1.05
CA SER A 63 11.45 9.68 -0.37
C SER A 63 12.07 8.97 0.86
N PRO A 64 11.40 8.92 2.04
CA PRO A 64 11.95 8.31 3.24
C PRO A 64 12.34 6.85 3.03
N ILE A 65 11.57 6.17 2.18
CA ILE A 65 11.82 4.78 1.80
C ILE A 65 13.12 4.59 1.04
N ARG A 66 13.55 5.55 0.23
CA ARG A 66 14.82 5.48 -0.47
C ARG A 66 16.00 5.61 0.50
N THR A 67 15.84 6.36 1.59
CA THR A 67 16.82 6.36 2.70
C THR A 67 16.87 5.00 3.39
N ARG A 68 15.71 4.38 3.63
CA ARG A 68 15.66 3.02 4.20
C ARG A 68 16.33 1.96 3.33
N VAL A 69 16.31 2.10 2.00
CA VAL A 69 17.09 1.22 1.10
C VAL A 69 18.60 1.41 1.30
N ASP A 70 19.06 2.64 1.51
CA ASP A 70 20.47 2.89 1.84
C ASP A 70 20.83 2.28 3.20
N GLU A 71 19.99 2.45 4.22
CA GLU A 71 20.16 1.84 5.56
C GLU A 71 20.21 0.31 5.50
N LEU A 72 19.32 -0.31 4.71
CA LEU A 72 19.33 -1.75 4.47
C LEU A 72 20.66 -2.20 3.86
N ASN A 73 21.13 -1.49 2.83
CA ASN A 73 22.39 -1.77 2.15
C ASN A 73 23.63 -1.48 3.00
N ALA A 74 23.51 -0.62 4.01
CA ALA A 74 24.57 -0.32 4.98
C ALA A 74 24.60 -1.34 6.14
N GLY A 75 23.60 -2.20 6.27
CA GLY A 75 23.51 -3.20 7.34
C GLY A 75 22.96 -2.64 8.66
N GLU A 76 22.25 -1.52 8.63
CA GLU A 76 21.68 -0.90 9.84
C GLU A 76 20.55 -1.75 10.47
N TYR A 77 19.90 -2.61 9.68
CA TYR A 77 18.82 -3.49 10.16
C TYR A 77 19.32 -4.84 10.70
N GLY A 78 20.62 -5.13 10.60
CA GLY A 78 21.19 -6.39 11.07
C GLY A 78 22.44 -6.82 10.28
N PRO A 79 23.12 -7.90 10.70
CA PRO A 79 24.32 -8.39 10.03
C PRO A 79 24.03 -8.73 8.57
N MET A 80 24.88 -8.24 7.66
CA MET A 80 24.86 -8.57 6.23
C MET A 80 26.10 -9.41 5.90
N LEU A 81 25.96 -10.31 4.92
CA LEU A 81 27.11 -11.04 4.41
C LEU A 81 27.97 -10.08 3.56
N PRO A 82 29.31 -10.14 3.62
CA PRO A 82 30.17 -9.23 2.86
C PRO A 82 29.90 -9.21 1.36
N ASP A 83 29.47 -10.34 0.80
CA ASP A 83 29.18 -10.52 -0.63
C ASP A 83 27.67 -10.46 -0.95
N SER A 84 26.83 -9.99 -0.02
CA SER A 84 25.40 -9.80 -0.26
C SER A 84 25.12 -8.84 -1.40
N ILE A 85 24.16 -9.20 -2.26
CA ILE A 85 23.68 -8.33 -3.33
C ILE A 85 22.91 -7.17 -2.69
N LYS A 86 23.30 -5.94 -3.02
CA LYS A 86 22.60 -4.75 -2.54
C LYS A 86 21.20 -4.64 -3.16
N ALA A 87 20.24 -4.19 -2.36
CA ALA A 87 18.90 -3.86 -2.84
C ALA A 87 18.94 -2.65 -3.78
N PHE A 88 18.11 -2.70 -4.82
CA PHE A 88 17.96 -1.64 -5.82
C PHE A 88 16.67 -0.86 -5.60
N PHE A 89 16.75 0.47 -5.56
CA PHE A 89 15.57 1.32 -5.50
C PHE A 89 15.08 1.77 -6.88
N HIS A 90 13.76 1.81 -7.07
CA HIS A 90 13.10 2.29 -8.28
C HIS A 90 12.02 3.34 -7.92
N PRO A 91 12.14 4.59 -8.41
CA PRO A 91 11.14 5.62 -8.09
C PRO A 91 9.86 5.41 -8.91
N ILE A 92 8.72 5.31 -8.23
CA ILE A 92 7.39 5.42 -8.83
C ILE A 92 7.07 6.91 -8.97
N ASP A 93 6.89 7.38 -10.21
CA ASP A 93 6.63 8.79 -10.53
C ASP A 93 5.16 9.17 -10.25
N SER A 94 4.84 9.20 -8.97
CA SER A 94 3.54 9.58 -8.41
C SER A 94 3.73 9.90 -6.92
N PRO A 95 2.92 10.78 -6.32
CA PRO A 95 3.06 11.09 -4.90
C PRO A 95 2.71 9.92 -3.98
N GLY A 96 3.32 9.87 -2.80
CA GLY A 96 2.99 8.92 -1.74
C GLY A 96 1.68 9.26 -1.03
N MET A 97 1.14 8.33 -0.23
CA MET A 97 -0.10 8.55 0.51
C MET A 97 0.06 9.70 1.52
N VAL A 98 1.21 9.80 2.20
CA VAL A 98 1.49 10.87 3.17
C VAL A 98 1.56 12.25 2.52
N GLU A 99 2.13 12.36 1.32
CA GLU A 99 2.22 13.63 0.56
C GLU A 99 0.82 14.07 0.15
N LYS A 100 0.03 13.13 -0.39
CA LYS A 100 -1.35 13.42 -0.74
C LYS A 100 -2.20 13.75 0.47
N LEU A 101 -2.02 13.04 1.58
CA LEU A 101 -2.72 13.32 2.83
C LEU A 101 -2.38 14.73 3.35
N ALA A 102 -1.10 15.11 3.35
CA ALA A 102 -0.66 16.45 3.71
C ALA A 102 -1.28 17.53 2.82
N SER A 103 -1.45 17.25 1.51
CA SER A 103 -2.08 18.20 0.57
C SER A 103 -3.59 18.41 0.82
N VAL A 104 -4.30 17.38 1.30
CA VAL A 104 -5.78 17.45 1.48
C VAL A 104 -6.20 17.69 2.93
N ALA A 105 -5.33 17.38 3.90
CA ALA A 105 -5.56 17.54 5.33
C ALA A 105 -4.25 17.95 6.06
N PRO A 106 -3.80 19.21 5.90
CA PRO A 106 -2.52 19.70 6.43
C PRO A 106 -2.35 19.55 7.94
N ASP A 107 -3.43 19.71 8.71
CA ASP A 107 -3.41 19.64 10.17
C ASP A 107 -3.38 18.20 10.71
N GLN A 108 -3.63 17.20 9.85
CA GLN A 108 -3.80 15.78 10.16
C GLN A 108 -4.77 15.46 11.32
N GLU A 109 -5.48 16.45 11.86
CA GLU A 109 -6.50 16.30 12.90
C GLU A 109 -7.65 15.42 12.39
N ALA A 110 -7.93 15.48 11.09
CA ALA A 110 -8.92 14.63 10.44
C ALA A 110 -8.62 13.12 10.59
N MET A 111 -7.36 12.72 10.81
CA MET A 111 -6.94 11.33 11.02
C MET A 111 -7.09 10.87 12.47
N ARG A 112 -7.11 11.80 13.43
CA ARG A 112 -7.24 11.47 14.84
C ARG A 112 -8.69 11.04 15.11
N HIS A 113 -8.83 9.83 15.65
CA HIS A 113 -10.13 9.32 16.05
C HIS A 113 -10.02 8.52 17.35
N GLY A 114 -11.07 8.58 18.16
CA GLY A 114 -11.20 7.67 19.29
C GLY A 114 -11.66 6.28 18.83
N VAL A 115 -11.97 5.42 19.79
CA VAL A 115 -12.58 4.11 19.52
C VAL A 115 -14.08 4.18 19.76
N GLY A 116 -14.83 3.25 19.16
CA GLY A 116 -16.27 3.10 19.37
C GLY A 116 -17.09 3.42 18.12
N PHE A 117 -18.37 3.07 18.17
CA PHE A 117 -19.29 3.22 17.04
C PHE A 117 -19.32 4.64 16.45
N ARG A 118 -19.42 5.66 17.31
CA ARG A 118 -19.52 7.06 16.88
C ARG A 118 -18.24 7.53 16.19
N GLU A 119 -17.08 7.17 16.73
CA GLU A 119 -15.80 7.54 16.15
C GLU A 119 -15.52 6.80 14.85
N ALA A 120 -15.80 5.49 14.79
CA ALA A 120 -15.76 4.70 13.56
C ALA A 120 -16.68 5.31 12.49
N TRP A 121 -17.92 5.65 12.85
CA TRP A 121 -18.87 6.27 11.95
C TRP A 121 -18.35 7.60 11.37
N ARG A 122 -17.74 8.44 12.23
CA ARG A 122 -17.15 9.72 11.82
C ARG A 122 -15.96 9.51 10.87
N ILE A 123 -14.99 8.68 11.25
CA ILE A 123 -13.75 8.50 10.48
C ILE A 123 -13.99 7.80 9.14
N TYR A 124 -14.96 6.90 9.05
CA TYR A 124 -15.30 6.22 7.78
C TYR A 124 -15.63 7.21 6.66
N ALA A 125 -16.25 8.35 6.97
CA ALA A 125 -16.54 9.39 5.98
C ALA A 125 -15.27 10.01 5.35
N LYS A 126 -14.10 9.85 5.99
CA LYS A 126 -12.81 10.37 5.54
C LYS A 126 -11.95 9.32 4.82
N ILE A 127 -12.21 8.02 5.00
CA ILE A 127 -11.43 6.92 4.44
C ILE A 127 -11.12 7.06 2.94
N PRO A 128 -12.08 7.42 2.05
CA PRO A 128 -11.76 7.59 0.63
C PRO A 128 -10.74 8.69 0.33
N SER A 129 -10.76 9.77 1.11
CA SER A 129 -9.78 10.86 0.99
C SER A 129 -8.40 10.47 1.53
N ILE A 130 -8.33 9.47 2.40
CA ILE A 130 -7.08 9.00 3.01
C ILE A 130 -6.42 7.96 2.10
N LEU A 131 -7.19 6.96 1.67
CA LEU A 131 -6.65 5.83 0.92
C LEU A 131 -6.53 6.10 -0.59
N SER A 132 -7.23 7.11 -1.10
CA SER A 132 -7.28 7.39 -2.53
C SER A 132 -7.41 8.88 -2.84
N SER A 133 -6.56 9.72 -2.24
CA SER A 133 -6.50 11.18 -2.49
C SER A 133 -5.95 11.59 -3.86
N TYR A 134 -5.61 10.64 -4.72
CA TYR A 134 -5.04 10.89 -6.04
C TYR A 134 -6.02 11.53 -7.00
N THR A 135 -5.54 12.41 -7.87
CA THR A 135 -6.28 12.72 -9.09
C THR A 135 -6.24 11.52 -10.05
N PRO A 136 -7.17 11.42 -11.01
CA PRO A 136 -7.16 10.35 -12.01
C PRO A 136 -5.83 10.27 -12.77
N ASP A 137 -5.27 11.42 -13.14
CA ASP A 137 -4.00 11.50 -13.89
C ASP A 137 -2.81 11.08 -13.03
N GLU A 138 -2.73 11.53 -11.76
CA GLU A 138 -1.68 11.10 -10.82
C GLU A 138 -1.71 9.59 -10.58
N TYR A 139 -2.90 9.01 -10.46
CA TYR A 139 -3.08 7.58 -10.27
C TYR A 139 -2.62 6.79 -11.50
N VAL A 140 -3.12 7.15 -12.69
CA VAL A 140 -2.77 6.51 -13.96
C VAL A 140 -1.26 6.63 -14.25
N LYS A 141 -0.67 7.80 -13.98
CA LYS A 141 0.77 8.02 -14.09
C LYS A 141 1.55 7.06 -13.18
N GLY A 142 1.14 6.90 -11.93
CA GLY A 142 1.75 5.94 -11.00
C GLY A 142 1.65 4.50 -11.47
N VAL A 143 0.51 4.11 -12.06
CA VAL A 143 0.34 2.77 -12.66
C VAL A 143 1.30 2.56 -13.82
N HIS A 144 1.41 3.51 -14.76
CA HIS A 144 2.33 3.41 -15.88
C HIS A 144 3.79 3.36 -15.44
N SER A 145 4.17 4.17 -14.45
CA SER A 145 5.51 4.11 -13.84
C SER A 145 5.80 2.73 -13.24
N CYS A 146 4.82 2.11 -12.56
CA CYS A 146 4.97 0.73 -12.07
C CYS A 146 5.12 -0.28 -13.22
N VAL A 147 4.39 -0.12 -14.33
CA VAL A 147 4.53 -0.97 -15.53
C VAL A 147 5.96 -0.90 -16.07
N GLU A 148 6.48 0.31 -16.28
CA GLU A 148 7.84 0.53 -16.78
C GLU A 148 8.90 -0.10 -15.86
N ILE A 149 8.74 0.02 -14.55
CA ILE A 149 9.64 -0.61 -13.57
C ILE A 149 9.58 -2.13 -13.67
N ILE A 150 8.39 -2.73 -13.73
CA ILE A 150 8.23 -4.19 -13.84
C ILE A 150 8.88 -4.70 -15.14
N GLU A 151 8.67 -4.02 -16.27
CA GLU A 151 9.25 -4.40 -17.56
C GLU A 151 10.78 -4.26 -17.55
N LYS A 152 11.29 -3.16 -16.99
CA LYS A 152 12.74 -2.89 -16.90
C LYS A 152 13.47 -3.87 -15.98
N VAL A 153 12.88 -4.18 -14.82
CA VAL A 153 13.47 -5.11 -13.84
C VAL A 153 13.35 -6.55 -14.34
N ASN A 154 12.25 -6.89 -15.02
CA ASN A 154 11.88 -8.24 -15.43
C ASN A 154 12.06 -9.27 -14.30
N PRO A 155 11.34 -9.10 -13.17
CA PRO A 155 11.56 -9.91 -11.97
C PRO A 155 11.02 -11.35 -12.13
N ASP A 156 11.61 -12.29 -11.39
CA ASP A 156 11.11 -13.66 -11.24
C ASP A 156 9.86 -13.73 -10.36
N GLY A 157 9.70 -12.78 -9.43
CA GLY A 157 8.54 -12.66 -8.56
C GLY A 157 8.21 -11.22 -8.22
N ILE A 158 6.92 -10.91 -8.14
CA ILE A 158 6.41 -9.58 -7.79
C ILE A 158 5.63 -9.67 -6.49
N VAL A 159 6.03 -8.85 -5.52
CA VAL A 159 5.35 -8.69 -4.23
C VAL A 159 4.78 -7.28 -4.17
N VAL A 160 3.49 -7.17 -3.90
CA VAL A 160 2.78 -5.88 -3.83
C VAL A 160 2.24 -5.70 -2.40
N GLU A 161 2.64 -4.59 -1.77
CA GLU A 161 2.07 -4.18 -0.49
C GLU A 161 0.57 -3.89 -0.67
N LYS A 162 -0.27 -4.35 0.25
CA LYS A 162 -1.75 -4.38 0.13
C LYS A 162 -2.38 -3.04 -0.25
N LEU A 163 -1.87 -1.92 0.26
CA LEU A 163 -2.38 -0.58 -0.04
C LEU A 163 -1.70 0.06 -1.26
N CYS A 164 -0.74 -0.59 -1.91
CA CYS A 164 -0.10 -0.12 -3.14
C CYS A 164 -0.96 -0.44 -4.37
N ALA A 165 -2.10 0.24 -4.47
CA ALA A 165 -3.12 0.02 -5.50
C ALA A 165 -2.56 0.08 -6.94
N GLN A 166 -1.69 1.06 -7.22
CA GLN A 166 -1.07 1.27 -8.52
C GLN A 166 -0.21 0.06 -8.94
N GLY A 167 0.44 -0.60 -7.98
CA GLY A 167 1.24 -1.80 -8.24
C GLY A 167 0.39 -3.00 -8.65
N PHE A 168 -0.78 -3.19 -8.03
CA PHE A 168 -1.74 -4.23 -8.42
C PHE A 168 -2.27 -3.99 -9.83
N ASP A 169 -2.66 -2.75 -10.15
CA ASP A 169 -3.16 -2.39 -11.48
C ASP A 169 -2.08 -2.59 -12.55
N ALA A 170 -0.82 -2.22 -12.28
CA ALA A 170 0.30 -2.45 -13.20
C ALA A 170 0.52 -3.95 -13.49
N CYS A 171 0.44 -4.79 -12.46
CA CYS A 171 0.53 -6.24 -12.63
C CYS A 171 -0.66 -6.81 -13.42
N ALA A 172 -1.86 -6.28 -13.20
CA ALA A 172 -3.06 -6.69 -13.93
C ALA A 172 -2.96 -6.34 -15.43
N ILE A 173 -2.44 -5.15 -15.77
CA ILE A 173 -2.15 -4.75 -17.16
C ILE A 173 -1.18 -5.74 -17.82
N LEU A 174 -0.10 -6.10 -17.11
CA LEU A 174 0.93 -6.99 -17.62
C LEU A 174 0.57 -8.49 -17.55
N GLY A 175 -0.60 -8.84 -17.00
CA GLY A 175 -0.99 -10.24 -16.78
C GLY A 175 -0.03 -11.01 -15.85
N LYS A 176 0.66 -10.31 -14.94
CA LYS A 176 1.64 -10.92 -14.03
C LYS A 176 0.95 -11.39 -12.75
N LYS A 177 1.37 -12.57 -12.26
CA LYS A 177 0.96 -13.06 -10.94
C LYS A 177 1.67 -12.24 -9.85
N THR A 178 0.93 -11.91 -8.80
CA THR A 178 1.44 -11.15 -7.66
C THR A 178 1.31 -11.94 -6.37
N MET A 179 2.20 -11.65 -5.43
CA MET A 179 2.05 -12.01 -4.03
C MET A 179 1.69 -10.74 -3.26
N SER A 180 0.72 -10.81 -2.36
CA SER A 180 0.39 -9.67 -1.49
C SER A 180 1.14 -9.77 -0.17
N ILE A 181 1.69 -8.65 0.29
CA ILE A 181 2.26 -8.51 1.65
C ILE A 181 1.53 -7.37 2.37
N THR A 182 1.35 -7.48 3.69
CA THR A 182 0.70 -6.44 4.49
C THR A 182 1.28 -6.40 5.90
N PRO A 183 1.41 -5.21 6.52
CA PRO A 183 1.69 -5.09 7.95
C PRO A 183 0.45 -5.37 8.82
N ASN A 184 -0.74 -5.46 8.21
CA ASN A 184 -1.99 -5.64 8.92
C ASN A 184 -2.17 -7.09 9.37
N SER A 185 -3.14 -7.29 10.26
CA SER A 185 -3.41 -8.62 10.78
C SER A 185 -4.08 -9.49 9.72
N PHE A 186 -3.93 -10.82 9.87
CA PHE A 186 -4.49 -11.78 8.93
C PHE A 186 -6.02 -11.66 8.78
N LYS A 187 -6.71 -11.17 9.83
CA LYS A 187 -8.17 -10.93 9.81
C LYS A 187 -8.56 -9.95 8.69
N ASP A 188 -7.75 -8.92 8.47
CA ASP A 188 -8.06 -7.82 7.54
C ASP A 188 -7.94 -8.26 6.08
N THR A 189 -7.09 -9.28 5.84
CA THR A 189 -6.88 -9.87 4.52
C THR A 189 -7.93 -10.93 4.21
N LEU A 190 -8.16 -11.88 5.12
CA LEU A 190 -9.02 -13.02 4.85
C LEU A 190 -10.50 -12.80 5.14
N ALA A 191 -10.90 -11.72 5.82
CA ALA A 191 -12.30 -11.48 6.16
C ALA A 191 -13.23 -11.70 4.96
N GLN A 192 -12.84 -11.20 3.79
CA GLN A 192 -13.65 -11.29 2.56
C GLN A 192 -13.70 -12.69 1.94
N ALA A 193 -12.67 -13.50 2.18
CA ALA A 193 -12.63 -14.89 1.74
C ALA A 193 -13.44 -15.82 2.66
N GLN A 194 -13.83 -15.37 3.84
CA GLN A 194 -14.59 -16.18 4.79
C GLN A 194 -16.04 -16.41 4.30
N PRO A 195 -16.58 -17.63 4.47
CA PRO A 195 -17.92 -17.98 3.99
C PRO A 195 -19.02 -17.24 4.77
N ASN A 196 -20.25 -17.29 4.23
CA ASN A 196 -21.47 -16.84 4.91
C ASN A 196 -21.45 -15.37 5.37
N GLY A 197 -20.72 -14.51 4.66
CA GLY A 197 -20.63 -13.08 4.95
C GLY A 197 -19.95 -12.78 6.29
N PHE A 198 -19.08 -13.66 6.78
CA PHE A 198 -18.41 -13.52 8.07
C PHE A 198 -17.65 -12.19 8.23
N ALA A 199 -17.14 -11.60 7.14
CA ALA A 199 -16.60 -10.24 7.14
C ALA A 199 -17.54 -9.20 7.80
N LEU A 200 -18.86 -9.34 7.64
CA LEU A 200 -19.83 -8.35 8.09
C LEU A 200 -20.18 -8.48 9.58
N TRP A 201 -20.21 -9.71 10.10
CA TRP A 201 -20.76 -10.01 11.43
C TRP A 201 -19.79 -10.70 12.38
N GLY A 202 -18.74 -11.33 11.87
CA GLY A 202 -17.78 -12.12 12.64
C GLY A 202 -16.48 -11.39 12.98
N VAL A 203 -16.10 -10.39 12.17
CA VAL A 203 -14.91 -9.57 12.38
C VAL A 203 -15.30 -8.19 12.90
N ALA A 204 -14.66 -7.75 13.99
CA ALA A 204 -14.83 -6.41 14.54
C ALA A 204 -14.43 -5.37 13.48
N ALA A 205 -15.36 -4.45 13.19
CA ALA A 205 -15.18 -3.38 12.22
C ALA A 205 -14.02 -2.46 12.64
N ASP A 206 -13.24 -1.99 11.68
CA ASP A 206 -12.07 -1.14 11.97
C ASP A 206 -12.49 0.15 12.66
N CYS A 207 -11.62 0.70 13.52
CA CYS A 207 -11.89 1.88 14.36
C CYS A 207 -13.00 1.70 15.44
N SER A 208 -13.75 0.59 15.45
CA SER A 208 -14.83 0.37 16.43
C SER A 208 -14.33 0.08 17.85
N GLY A 209 -13.12 -0.47 17.99
CA GLY A 209 -12.61 -0.94 19.28
C GLY A 209 -13.39 -2.12 19.88
N TYR A 210 -14.20 -2.83 19.08
CA TYR A 210 -14.92 -4.01 19.56
C TYR A 210 -13.96 -5.19 19.79
N ASN A 211 -14.24 -5.97 20.82
CA ASN A 211 -13.48 -7.17 21.13
C ASN A 211 -13.71 -8.27 20.09
N PHE A 212 -12.73 -9.18 19.98
CA PHE A 212 -12.86 -10.42 19.25
C PHE A 212 -12.80 -11.62 20.23
N PRO A 213 -13.72 -12.61 20.14
CA PRO A 213 -14.86 -12.67 19.23
C PRO A 213 -15.90 -11.57 19.51
N LEU A 214 -16.65 -11.17 18.49
CA LEU A 214 -17.68 -10.13 18.58
C LEU A 214 -18.78 -10.54 19.56
N PRO A 215 -19.05 -9.76 20.63
CA PRO A 215 -20.21 -9.99 21.49
C PRO A 215 -21.50 -9.93 20.68
N TRP A 216 -22.41 -10.88 20.90
CA TRP A 216 -23.62 -11.04 20.09
C TRP A 216 -24.48 -9.75 19.99
N TYR A 217 -24.53 -8.96 21.06
CA TYR A 217 -25.30 -7.71 21.11
C TYR A 217 -24.65 -6.56 20.30
N LEU A 218 -23.37 -6.69 19.92
CA LEU A 218 -22.65 -5.74 19.06
C LEU A 218 -22.72 -6.12 17.57
N ILE A 219 -23.12 -7.34 17.24
CA ILE A 219 -23.22 -7.79 15.83
C ILE A 219 -24.06 -6.83 14.98
N PRO A 220 -25.26 -6.36 15.42
CA PRO A 220 -26.04 -5.42 14.61
C PRO A 220 -25.32 -4.10 14.36
N LEU A 221 -24.64 -3.54 15.37
CA LEU A 221 -23.88 -2.31 15.24
C LEU A 221 -22.66 -2.48 14.34
N ASN A 222 -21.99 -3.64 14.41
CA ASN A 222 -20.88 -4.00 13.54
C ASN A 222 -21.31 -4.04 12.08
N ILE A 223 -22.42 -4.73 11.77
CA ILE A 223 -22.98 -4.80 10.42
C ILE A 223 -23.29 -3.40 9.89
N ILE A 224 -23.88 -2.53 10.72
CA ILE A 224 -24.17 -1.14 10.34
C ILE A 224 -22.88 -0.37 9.99
N LEU A 225 -21.80 -0.52 10.77
CA LEU A 225 -20.51 0.08 10.47
C LEU A 225 -19.93 -0.45 9.15
N MET A 226 -19.93 -1.77 8.94
CA MET A 226 -19.42 -2.37 7.71
C MET A 226 -20.20 -1.90 6.48
N ILE A 227 -21.54 -1.86 6.55
CA ILE A 227 -22.39 -1.34 5.47
C ILE A 227 -22.07 0.14 5.22
N ARG A 228 -21.90 0.96 6.26
CA ARG A 228 -21.51 2.36 6.10
C ARG A 228 -20.18 2.50 5.37
N LEU A 229 -19.16 1.73 5.75
CA LEU A 229 -17.85 1.78 5.11
C LEU A 229 -17.98 1.45 3.62
N ILE A 230 -18.70 0.39 3.28
CA ILE A 230 -18.98 0.01 1.90
C ILE A 230 -19.68 1.15 1.16
N ILE A 231 -20.76 1.71 1.72
CA ILE A 231 -21.51 2.82 1.10
C ILE A 231 -20.59 4.02 0.84
N VAL A 232 -19.77 4.43 1.82
CA VAL A 232 -18.88 5.57 1.68
C VAL A 232 -17.84 5.33 0.57
N VAL A 233 -17.27 4.13 0.49
CA VAL A 233 -16.30 3.76 -0.56
C VAL A 233 -16.98 3.77 -1.94
N ILE A 234 -18.10 3.08 -2.12
CA ILE A 234 -18.74 2.95 -3.45
C ILE A 234 -19.38 4.27 -3.93
N THR A 235 -19.78 5.15 -3.01
CA THR A 235 -20.41 6.44 -3.37
C THR A 235 -19.41 7.59 -3.47
N SER A 236 -18.16 7.40 -3.04
CA SER A 236 -17.12 8.42 -3.07
C SER A 236 -16.92 9.00 -4.48
N PRO A 237 -17.07 10.33 -4.65
CA PRO A 237 -16.80 10.99 -5.92
C PRO A 237 -15.36 10.81 -6.39
N ASN A 238 -14.40 10.77 -5.45
CA ASN A 238 -12.99 10.64 -5.75
C ASN A 238 -12.63 9.24 -6.25
N ILE A 239 -13.18 8.19 -5.62
CA ILE A 239 -12.98 6.82 -6.11
C ILE A 239 -13.60 6.68 -7.50
N LYS A 240 -14.77 7.27 -7.73
CA LYS A 240 -15.43 7.26 -9.05
C LYS A 240 -14.63 8.01 -10.11
N SER A 241 -13.99 9.13 -9.77
CA SER A 241 -13.15 9.86 -10.73
C SER A 241 -11.90 9.08 -11.09
N ILE A 242 -11.24 8.45 -10.11
CA ILE A 242 -10.09 7.56 -10.37
C ILE A 242 -10.53 6.38 -11.24
N GLU A 243 -11.67 5.76 -10.93
CA GLU A 243 -12.22 4.66 -11.74
C GLU A 243 -12.53 5.09 -13.19
N ALA A 244 -13.00 6.32 -13.41
CA ALA A 244 -13.18 6.87 -14.75
C ALA A 244 -11.83 7.06 -15.48
N GLY A 245 -10.81 7.56 -14.78
CA GLY A 245 -9.44 7.64 -15.30
C GLY A 245 -8.87 6.26 -15.67
N ARG A 246 -9.03 5.28 -14.78
CA ARG A 246 -8.64 3.88 -15.01
C ARG A 246 -9.28 3.31 -16.27
N LYS A 247 -10.59 3.53 -16.46
CA LYS A 247 -11.32 3.11 -17.67
C LYS A 247 -10.80 3.77 -18.94
N ASN A 248 -10.54 5.09 -18.90
CA ASN A 248 -9.98 5.81 -20.03
C ASN A 248 -8.58 5.31 -20.40
N ALA A 249 -7.76 4.98 -19.40
CA ALA A 249 -6.44 4.38 -19.55
C ALA A 249 -6.46 2.86 -19.84
N LYS A 250 -7.65 2.25 -19.98
CA LYS A 250 -7.85 0.82 -20.24
C LYS A 250 -7.23 -0.10 -19.18
N ILE A 251 -7.18 0.35 -17.93
CA ILE A 251 -6.72 -0.45 -16.78
C ILE A 251 -7.82 -1.48 -16.45
N PRO A 252 -7.51 -2.78 -16.38
CA PRO A 252 -8.51 -3.82 -16.17
C PRO A 252 -9.04 -3.86 -14.72
N GLY A 253 -10.23 -4.44 -14.55
CA GLY A 253 -10.81 -4.70 -13.23
C GLY A 253 -11.29 -3.45 -12.49
N GLN A 254 -11.72 -3.64 -11.25
CA GLN A 254 -12.15 -2.56 -10.35
C GLN A 254 -10.97 -2.01 -9.55
N TYR A 255 -11.09 -0.80 -9.02
CA TYR A 255 -10.08 -0.21 -8.16
C TYR A 255 -9.70 -1.18 -7.01
N PRO A 256 -8.40 -1.47 -6.81
CA PRO A 256 -7.94 -2.58 -5.96
C PRO A 256 -7.95 -2.27 -4.45
N PHE A 257 -9.07 -1.78 -3.90
CA PHE A 257 -9.23 -1.59 -2.44
C PHE A 257 -9.19 -2.91 -1.66
N PHE A 258 -9.61 -3.99 -2.31
CA PHE A 258 -10.02 -5.22 -1.67
C PHE A 258 -9.55 -6.44 -2.47
N VAL A 259 -8.39 -6.34 -3.14
CA VAL A 259 -7.77 -7.51 -3.77
C VAL A 259 -7.63 -8.57 -2.67
N PRO A 260 -8.13 -9.80 -2.83
CA PRO A 260 -7.97 -10.85 -1.82
C PRO A 260 -6.50 -11.08 -1.43
#